data_AF-A0A0G1CV15-F1
#
_entry.id   AF-A0A0G1CV15-F1
#
_cell.length_a   1.000
_cell.length_b   1.000
_cell.length_c   1.000
_cell.angle_alpha   90.00
_cell.angle_beta   90.00
_cell.angle_gamma   90.00
#
_symmetry.space_group_name_H-M   'P 1'
#
loop_
_entity.id
_entity.type
_entity.pdbx_description
1 polymer ?
#
loop_
_entity_poly.entity_id
_entity_poly.type
_entity_poly.pdbx_seq_one_letter_code
_entity_poly.pdbx_strand_id
1 'polypeptide(L)'
;MEFSLENKIFSISEFIALLNIGLRKSEVKIVGEVGQVQFGPTGHVYFTLKDEKDKGILNSIIWKSKYDLYGIKLQEGMKIMAFGHPEVYAPTGRLSFIADTIELAGEGTLKKQYEELKKKLTAEGLFAEERKRPLPLYPQKIGLITSKKGAVLGDFLSNIGKFGFQIKMIDSRVEGQEAVADLLSSIKTFSKEDLDILAIIRGGGSMEALMPFNNELLVREVANFPVPVIVAIGHDKDEPLIDLVADVSVSTPSIVATTISQSWEDLALFLEKQERDIFSRYQEIFDNFG
;
A
#
# COMPACT_ATOMS: atom_id res chain seq x y z
N MET A 1 22.70 1.23 29.76
CA MET A 1 23.02 0.11 30.66
C MET A 1 24.26 -0.57 30.08
N GLU A 2 25.44 -0.18 30.56
CA GLU A 2 26.70 -0.82 30.17
C GLU A 2 26.76 -2.20 30.83
N PHE A 3 26.66 -3.25 30.03
CA PHE A 3 26.94 -4.61 30.50
C PHE A 3 28.46 -4.73 30.67
N SER A 4 28.95 -4.68 31.92
CA SER A 4 30.33 -5.04 32.21
C SER A 4 30.53 -6.53 31.88
N LEU A 5 31.28 -6.78 30.81
CA LEU A 5 31.68 -8.11 30.31
C LEU A 5 32.90 -8.67 31.07
N GLU A 6 33.42 -7.95 32.07
CA GLU A 6 34.67 -8.32 32.72
C GLU A 6 34.49 -9.57 33.60
N ASN A 7 35.32 -10.58 33.30
CA ASN A 7 35.51 -11.85 34.03
C ASN A 7 34.40 -12.91 33.97
N LYS A 8 33.46 -12.84 33.03
CA LYS A 8 32.47 -13.93 32.83
C LYS A 8 32.94 -14.91 31.74
N ILE A 9 33.09 -16.19 32.10
CA ILE A 9 33.39 -17.27 31.13
C ILE A 9 32.08 -17.68 30.48
N PHE A 10 31.98 -17.53 29.16
CA PHE A 10 30.83 -17.96 28.37
C PHE A 10 31.15 -19.28 27.66
N SER A 11 30.18 -20.18 27.57
CA SER A 11 30.22 -21.26 26.58
C SER A 11 30.08 -20.69 25.16
N ILE A 12 30.50 -21.45 24.14
CA ILE A 12 30.42 -21.01 22.73
C ILE A 12 28.97 -20.66 22.35
N SER A 13 28.01 -21.48 22.78
CA SER A 13 26.58 -21.24 22.53
C SER A 13 26.06 -19.98 23.20
N GLU A 14 26.47 -19.70 24.43
CA GLU A 14 26.08 -18.48 25.15
C GLU A 14 26.68 -17.22 24.52
N PHE A 15 27.93 -17.30 24.05
CA PHE A 15 28.58 -16.19 23.36
C PHE A 15 27.87 -15.86 22.03
N ILE A 16 27.52 -16.87 21.23
CA ILE A 16 26.77 -16.67 19.99
C ILE A 16 25.37 -16.12 20.26
N ALA A 17 24.68 -16.62 21.30
CA ALA A 17 23.38 -16.09 21.70
C ALA A 17 23.47 -14.62 22.10
N LEU A 18 24.51 -14.24 22.85
CA LEU A 18 24.77 -12.85 23.24
C LEU A 18 25.03 -11.95 22.02
N LEU A 19 25.84 -12.41 21.06
CA LEU A 19 26.08 -11.69 19.80
C LEU A 19 24.78 -11.48 19.03
N ASN A 20 23.96 -12.53 18.88
CA ASN A 20 22.70 -12.44 18.16
C ASN A 20 21.70 -11.48 18.83
N ILE A 21 21.73 -11.30 20.16
CA ILE A 21 20.90 -10.28 20.85
C ILE A 21 21.30 -8.86 20.41
N GLY A 22 22.59 -8.60 20.24
CA GLY A 22 23.07 -7.31 19.73
C GLY A 22 22.74 -7.13 18.24
N LEU A 23 23.06 -8.14 17.44
CA LEU A 23 22.87 -8.12 15.98
C LEU A 23 21.41 -7.99 15.56
N ARG A 24 20.47 -8.62 16.29
CA ARG A 24 19.02 -8.49 16.04
C ARG A 24 18.48 -7.08 16.25
N LYS A 25 19.16 -6.22 16.99
CA LYS A 25 18.78 -4.80 17.13
C LYS A 25 19.23 -3.96 15.94
N SER A 26 20.06 -4.51 15.06
CA SER A 26 20.59 -3.85 13.87
C SER A 26 19.80 -4.26 12.63
N GLU A 27 18.50 -3.98 12.64
CA GLU A 27 17.66 -4.10 11.45
C GLU A 27 18.05 -3.00 10.45
N VAL A 28 18.45 -3.41 9.24
CA VAL A 28 19.00 -2.50 8.24
C VAL A 28 18.53 -2.87 6.84
N LYS A 29 18.57 -1.88 5.95
CA LYS A 29 18.39 -2.09 4.51
C LYS A 29 19.77 -2.17 3.85
N ILE A 30 19.99 -3.21 3.06
CA ILE A 30 21.21 -3.39 2.27
C ILE A 30 20.85 -3.50 0.80
N VAL A 31 21.66 -2.90 -0.07
CA VAL A 31 21.52 -2.98 -1.52
C VAL A 31 22.68 -3.77 -2.08
N GLY A 32 22.40 -4.68 -3.00
CA GLY A 32 23.44 -5.45 -3.67
C GLY A 32 22.91 -6.22 -4.88
N GLU A 33 23.84 -6.69 -5.70
CA GLU A 33 23.55 -7.60 -6.79
C GLU A 33 23.44 -9.03 -6.25
N VAL A 34 22.37 -9.72 -6.63
CA VAL A 34 22.14 -11.13 -6.33
C VAL A 34 23.18 -11.95 -7.08
N GLY A 35 24.05 -12.61 -6.34
CA GLY A 35 24.95 -13.62 -6.87
C GLY A 35 24.26 -14.98 -6.97
N GLN A 36 24.88 -16.00 -6.39
CA GLN A 36 24.35 -17.36 -6.40
C GLN A 36 23.03 -17.46 -5.64
N VAL A 37 22.03 -18.11 -6.23
CA VAL A 37 20.72 -18.41 -5.61
C VAL A 37 20.52 -19.92 -5.51
N GLN A 38 20.12 -20.41 -4.32
CA GLN A 38 19.83 -21.81 -4.04
C GLN A 38 18.50 -21.95 -3.31
N PHE A 39 17.62 -22.79 -3.85
CA PHE A 39 16.34 -23.12 -3.22
C PHE A 39 16.53 -24.33 -2.31
N GLY A 40 16.34 -24.13 -1.01
CA GLY A 40 16.44 -25.19 -0.02
C GLY A 40 15.26 -26.17 -0.12
N PRO A 41 15.43 -27.43 0.35
CA PRO A 41 14.38 -28.46 0.30
C PRO A 41 13.14 -28.10 1.15
N THR A 42 13.28 -27.23 2.15
CA THR A 42 12.18 -26.70 2.98
C THR A 42 11.51 -25.47 2.37
N GLY A 43 11.98 -25.01 1.20
CA GLY A 43 11.47 -23.85 0.47
C GLY A 43 12.02 -22.50 0.92
N HIS A 44 13.05 -22.47 1.79
CA HIS A 44 13.80 -21.23 2.07
C HIS A 44 14.74 -20.93 0.90
N VAL A 45 14.98 -19.64 0.65
CA VAL A 45 15.87 -19.22 -0.43
C VAL A 45 17.17 -18.71 0.18
N TYR A 46 18.27 -19.34 -0.20
CA TYR A 46 19.62 -18.93 0.14
C TYR A 46 20.18 -18.17 -1.06
N PHE A 47 20.68 -16.96 -0.85
CA PHE A 47 21.28 -16.17 -1.92
C PHE A 47 22.50 -15.41 -1.42
N THR A 48 23.33 -14.92 -2.33
CA THR A 48 24.44 -14.04 -1.99
C THR A 48 24.17 -12.63 -2.48
N LEU A 49 24.53 -11.63 -1.69
CA LEU A 49 24.50 -10.23 -2.09
C LEU A 49 25.95 -9.77 -2.30
N LYS A 50 26.20 -9.20 -3.48
CA LYS A 50 27.48 -8.62 -3.85
C LYS A 50 27.36 -7.11 -3.93
N ASP A 51 28.33 -6.41 -3.36
CA ASP A 51 28.46 -4.97 -3.56
C ASP A 51 29.05 -4.69 -4.95
N GLU A 52 28.48 -3.72 -5.67
CA GLU A 52 28.97 -3.24 -6.96
C GLU A 52 30.36 -2.59 -6.84
N LYS A 53 30.65 -1.91 -5.72
CA LYS A 53 31.88 -1.12 -5.56
C LYS A 53 32.97 -1.86 -4.81
N ASP A 54 32.63 -2.47 -3.68
CA ASP A 54 33.62 -2.95 -2.72
C ASP A 54 33.86 -4.47 -2.73
N LYS A 55 33.30 -5.19 -3.72
CA LYS A 55 33.38 -6.67 -3.87
C LYS A 55 32.96 -7.45 -2.62
N GLY A 56 32.32 -6.80 -1.64
CA GLY A 56 31.81 -7.44 -0.44
C GLY A 56 30.78 -8.49 -0.82
N ILE A 57 30.89 -9.70 -0.27
CA ILE A 57 29.92 -10.78 -0.48
C ILE A 57 29.30 -11.14 0.86
N LEU A 58 27.99 -11.06 0.94
CA LEU A 58 27.22 -11.43 2.12
C LEU A 58 26.28 -12.59 1.78
N ASN A 59 26.25 -13.60 2.66
CA ASN A 59 25.27 -14.68 2.53
C ASN A 59 23.96 -14.22 3.12
N SER A 60 22.87 -14.47 2.41
CA SER A 60 21.53 -14.04 2.80
C SER A 60 20.54 -15.19 2.72
N ILE A 61 19.56 -15.16 3.60
CA ILE A 61 18.53 -16.19 3.73
C ILE A 61 17.18 -15.50 3.83
N ILE A 62 16.19 -15.92 3.04
CA ILE A 62 14.79 -15.53 3.23
C ILE A 62 13.93 -16.78 3.48
N TRP A 63 13.10 -16.72 4.51
CA TRP A 63 12.19 -17.79 4.88
C TRP A 63 11.06 -17.92 3.86
N LYS A 64 10.55 -19.16 3.69
CA LYS A 64 9.54 -19.48 2.66
C LYS A 64 8.29 -18.62 2.80
N SER A 65 7.79 -18.50 4.03
CA SER A 65 6.58 -17.73 4.36
C SER A 65 6.69 -16.27 3.92
N LYS A 66 7.88 -15.68 4.03
CA LYS A 66 8.15 -14.30 3.61
C LYS A 66 8.39 -14.21 2.11
N TYR A 67 9.14 -15.16 1.53
CA TYR A 67 9.42 -15.18 0.10
C TYR A 67 8.16 -15.30 -0.78
N ASP A 68 7.23 -16.18 -0.41
CA ASP A 68 5.99 -16.42 -1.15
C ASP A 68 5.07 -15.18 -1.17
N LEU A 69 5.19 -14.28 -0.19
CA LEU A 69 4.40 -13.05 -0.06
C LEU A 69 4.78 -11.98 -1.10
N TYR A 70 6.05 -11.92 -1.52
CA TYR A 70 6.56 -10.86 -2.40
C TYR A 70 6.44 -11.20 -3.89
N GLY A 71 6.33 -12.49 -4.25
CA GLY A 71 6.14 -12.92 -5.64
C GLY A 71 7.33 -12.65 -6.58
N ILE A 72 8.47 -12.18 -6.05
CA ILE A 72 9.69 -11.92 -6.82
C ILE A 72 10.46 -13.23 -6.98
N LYS A 73 10.70 -13.66 -8.23
CA LYS A 73 11.63 -14.76 -8.53
C LYS A 73 13.06 -14.22 -8.53
N LEU A 74 13.81 -14.49 -7.46
CA LEU A 74 15.22 -14.14 -7.39
C LEU A 74 16.02 -14.85 -8.48
N GLN A 75 16.81 -14.08 -9.22
CA GLN A 75 17.72 -14.53 -10.27
C GLN A 75 19.09 -13.89 -10.07
N GLU A 76 20.13 -14.58 -10.51
CA GLU A 76 21.49 -14.04 -10.50
C GLU A 76 21.56 -12.79 -11.39
N GLY A 77 22.31 -11.77 -10.96
CA GLY A 77 22.43 -10.48 -11.64
C GLY A 77 21.32 -9.48 -11.34
N MET A 78 20.30 -9.85 -10.55
CA MET A 78 19.28 -8.90 -10.10
C MET A 78 19.86 -7.98 -9.04
N LYS A 79 19.69 -6.67 -9.19
CA LYS A 79 20.01 -5.74 -8.11
C LYS A 79 18.79 -5.61 -7.19
N ILE A 80 18.98 -5.90 -5.91
CA ILE A 80 17.92 -5.93 -4.90
C ILE A 80 18.28 -5.09 -3.68
N MET A 81 17.24 -4.60 -3.00
CA MET A 81 17.31 -4.07 -1.66
C MET A 81 16.68 -5.09 -0.71
N ALA A 82 17.44 -5.60 0.25
CA ALA A 82 16.96 -6.52 1.27
C ALA A 82 16.87 -5.79 2.61
N PHE A 83 15.75 -5.96 3.33
CA PHE A 83 15.61 -5.51 4.71
C PHE A 83 15.57 -6.72 5.64
N GLY A 84 16.21 -6.58 6.79
CA GLY A 84 16.31 -7.63 7.78
C GLY A 84 17.50 -7.40 8.70
N HIS A 85 18.05 -8.46 9.25
CA HIS A 85 19.05 -8.38 10.31
C HIS A 85 20.17 -9.41 10.12
N PRO A 86 21.38 -9.11 10.62
CA PRO A 86 22.45 -10.10 10.68
C PRO A 86 22.18 -11.15 11.78
N GLU A 87 22.47 -12.41 11.49
CA GLU A 87 22.42 -13.51 12.44
C GLU A 87 23.62 -14.45 12.26
N VAL A 88 24.21 -14.91 13.36
CA VAL A 88 25.27 -15.92 13.38
C VAL A 88 24.66 -17.29 13.66
N TYR A 89 24.86 -18.23 12.75
CA TYR A 89 24.38 -19.60 12.90
C TYR A 89 25.26 -20.38 13.89
N ALA A 90 24.70 -20.75 15.04
CA ALA A 90 25.47 -21.32 16.15
C ALA A 90 26.31 -22.57 15.80
N PRO A 91 25.82 -23.54 15.00
CA PRO A 91 26.60 -24.73 14.67
C PRO A 91 27.84 -24.50 13.79
N THR A 92 27.84 -23.48 12.93
CA THR A 92 28.95 -23.23 11.98
C THR A 92 29.63 -21.89 12.17
N GLY A 93 29.14 -21.03 13.07
CA GLY A 93 29.62 -19.67 13.26
C GLY A 93 29.47 -18.75 12.03
N ARG A 94 28.67 -19.15 11.03
CA ARG A 94 28.56 -18.41 9.77
C ARG A 94 27.61 -17.23 9.96
N LEU A 95 28.11 -16.03 9.68
CA LEU A 95 27.30 -14.82 9.60
C LEU A 95 26.47 -14.85 8.31
N SER A 96 25.17 -14.66 8.46
CA SER A 96 24.23 -14.50 7.35
C SER A 96 23.30 -13.32 7.62
N PHE A 97 22.81 -12.70 6.56
CA PHE A 97 21.74 -11.72 6.64
C PHE A 97 20.41 -12.44 6.49
N ILE A 98 19.59 -12.40 7.54
CA ILE A 98 18.24 -12.92 7.49
C ILE A 98 17.37 -11.82 6.91
N ALA A 99 17.02 -11.97 5.63
CA ALA A 99 16.14 -11.05 4.93
C ALA A 99 14.70 -11.35 5.34
N ASP A 100 14.07 -10.35 5.93
CA ASP A 100 12.64 -10.36 6.20
C ASP A 100 11.86 -10.01 4.94
N THR A 101 12.45 -9.16 4.08
CA THR A 101 11.84 -8.68 2.84
C THR A 101 12.89 -8.43 1.76
N ILE A 102 12.44 -8.47 0.51
CA ILE A 102 13.30 -8.20 -0.66
C ILE A 102 12.51 -7.34 -1.66
N GLU A 103 13.15 -6.29 -2.15
CA GLU A 103 12.67 -5.41 -3.21
C GLU A 103 13.72 -5.34 -4.32
N LEU A 104 13.32 -5.00 -5.54
CA LEU A 104 14.28 -4.78 -6.62
C LEU A 104 14.85 -3.37 -6.53
N ALA A 105 16.17 -3.27 -6.53
CA ALA A 105 16.88 -2.01 -6.51
C ALA A 105 17.40 -1.74 -7.92
N GLY A 106 16.72 -0.88 -8.66
CA GLY A 106 17.13 -0.48 -10.01
C GLY A 106 15.95 0.04 -10.80
N GLU A 107 15.97 1.34 -11.13
CA GLU A 107 14.88 2.03 -11.84
C GLU A 107 14.48 1.30 -13.13
N GLY A 108 15.45 0.75 -13.88
CA GLY A 108 15.20 0.00 -15.11
C GLY A 108 14.48 -1.34 -14.90
N THR A 109 14.79 -2.06 -13.83
CA THR A 109 14.17 -3.37 -13.55
C THR A 109 12.76 -3.20 -13.00
N LEU A 110 12.55 -2.24 -12.09
CA LEU A 110 11.24 -1.90 -11.55
C LEU A 110 10.30 -1.40 -12.66
N LYS A 111 10.80 -0.52 -13.54
CA LYS A 111 10.04 -0.04 -14.69
C LYS A 111 9.68 -1.17 -15.65
N LYS A 112 10.63 -2.08 -15.93
CA LYS A 112 10.36 -3.24 -16.78
C LYS A 112 9.28 -4.15 -16.20
N GLN A 113 9.32 -4.43 -14.89
CA GLN A 113 8.29 -5.23 -14.23
C GLN A 113 6.93 -4.55 -14.21
N TYR A 114 6.89 -3.24 -13.97
CA TYR A 114 5.67 -2.46 -14.08
C TYR A 114 5.09 -2.55 -15.49
N GLU A 115 5.91 -2.37 -16.54
CA GLU A 115 5.45 -2.45 -17.93
C GLU A 115 4.99 -3.85 -18.32
N GLU A 116 5.69 -4.91 -17.88
CA GLU A 116 5.32 -6.30 -18.10
C GLU A 116 3.99 -6.64 -17.42
N LEU A 117 3.83 -6.23 -16.17
CA LEU A 117 2.60 -6.46 -15.41
C LEU A 117 1.44 -5.63 -15.98
N LYS A 118 1.67 -4.36 -16.33
CA LYS A 118 0.68 -3.51 -17.01
C LYS A 118 0.19 -4.19 -18.28
N LYS A 119 1.11 -4.61 -19.17
CA LYS A 119 0.76 -5.33 -20.41
C LYS A 119 -0.04 -6.60 -20.15
N LYS A 120 0.36 -7.41 -19.17
CA LYS A 120 -0.36 -8.64 -18.80
C LYS A 120 -1.80 -8.34 -18.38
N LEU A 121 -2.00 -7.43 -17.44
CA LEU A 121 -3.32 -7.12 -16.89
C LEU A 121 -4.21 -6.34 -17.90
N THR A 122 -3.60 -5.51 -18.76
CA THR A 122 -4.30 -4.92 -19.92
C THR A 122 -4.80 -6.00 -20.88
N ALA A 123 -3.97 -7.00 -21.22
CA ALA A 123 -4.36 -8.08 -22.12
C ALA A 123 -5.50 -8.95 -21.56
N GLU A 124 -5.57 -9.09 -20.22
CA GLU A 124 -6.69 -9.72 -19.53
C GLU A 124 -7.94 -8.83 -19.43
N GLY A 125 -7.86 -7.56 -19.85
CA GLY A 125 -8.98 -6.61 -19.85
C GLY A 125 -9.31 -6.02 -18.48
N LEU A 126 -8.41 -6.10 -17.49
CA LEU A 126 -8.69 -5.59 -16.14
C LEU A 126 -8.84 -4.07 -16.09
N PHE A 127 -8.17 -3.34 -16.99
CA PHE A 127 -8.22 -1.88 -17.09
C PHE A 127 -9.20 -1.37 -18.15
N ALA A 128 -10.10 -2.24 -18.65
CA ALA A 128 -11.09 -1.86 -19.65
C ALA A 128 -12.08 -0.84 -19.06
N GLU A 129 -12.36 0.22 -19.81
CA GLU A 129 -13.23 1.32 -19.33
C GLU A 129 -14.66 0.83 -19.06
N GLU A 130 -15.11 -0.20 -19.79
CA GLU A 130 -16.43 -0.81 -19.62
C GLU A 130 -16.59 -1.56 -18.28
N ARG A 131 -15.49 -1.85 -17.58
CA ARG A 131 -15.53 -2.44 -16.24
C ARG A 131 -15.77 -1.41 -15.14
N LYS A 132 -15.42 -0.14 -15.39
CA LYS A 132 -15.52 0.91 -14.36
C LYS A 132 -16.98 1.27 -14.13
N ARG A 133 -17.37 1.24 -12.87
CA ARG A 133 -18.74 1.48 -12.42
C ARG A 133 -18.91 2.95 -12.04
N PRO A 134 -20.05 3.56 -12.38
CA PRO A 134 -20.35 4.90 -11.91
C PRO A 134 -20.52 4.91 -10.39
N LEU A 135 -20.18 6.04 -9.76
CA LEU A 135 -20.45 6.22 -8.34
C LEU A 135 -21.97 6.31 -8.08
N PRO A 136 -22.45 5.78 -6.94
CA PRO A 136 -23.84 5.97 -6.52
C PRO A 136 -24.19 7.46 -6.42
N LEU A 137 -25.44 7.82 -6.77
CA LEU A 137 -25.87 9.22 -6.81
C LEU A 137 -25.92 9.86 -5.40
N TYR A 138 -26.09 9.10 -4.32
CA TYR A 138 -26.12 9.64 -2.95
C TYR A 138 -25.47 8.66 -1.98
N PRO A 139 -24.14 8.51 -2.02
CA PRO A 139 -23.45 7.55 -1.16
C PRO A 139 -23.59 7.98 0.31
N GLN A 140 -23.81 7.02 1.20
CA GLN A 140 -23.87 7.25 2.65
C GLN A 140 -22.86 6.42 3.41
N LYS A 141 -22.65 5.16 3.02
CA LYS A 141 -21.76 4.21 3.71
C LYS A 141 -20.42 4.15 2.98
N ILE A 142 -19.39 4.68 3.61
CA ILE A 142 -18.07 4.81 3.00
C ILE A 142 -17.07 3.94 3.77
N GLY A 143 -16.44 3.00 3.07
CA GLY A 143 -15.24 2.33 3.58
C GLY A 143 -14.02 3.19 3.27
N LEU A 144 -13.16 3.43 4.25
CA LEU A 144 -11.93 4.20 4.08
C LEU A 144 -10.72 3.37 4.50
N ILE A 145 -9.80 3.15 3.57
CA ILE A 145 -8.49 2.55 3.83
C ILE A 145 -7.44 3.66 3.73
N THR A 146 -6.83 4.00 4.86
CA THR A 146 -5.72 4.95 4.93
C THR A 146 -4.92 4.75 6.23
N SER A 147 -3.81 5.46 6.38
CA SER A 147 -3.01 5.44 7.62
C SER A 147 -3.53 6.49 8.61
N LYS A 148 -3.74 6.10 9.88
CA LYS A 148 -4.11 7.01 10.98
C LYS A 148 -3.04 8.05 11.30
N LYS A 149 -1.79 7.80 10.93
CA LYS A 149 -0.65 8.68 11.26
C LYS A 149 -0.52 9.88 10.32
N GLY A 150 -1.23 9.89 9.19
CA GLY A 150 -1.13 10.94 8.18
C GLY A 150 -2.15 12.06 8.34
N ALA A 151 -1.82 13.26 7.84
CA ALA A 151 -2.75 14.40 7.73
C ALA A 151 -3.94 14.12 6.77
N VAL A 152 -3.82 13.07 5.96
CA VAL A 152 -4.77 12.62 4.94
C VAL A 152 -6.17 12.39 5.50
N LEU A 153 -6.27 11.72 6.65
CA LEU A 153 -7.57 11.46 7.28
C LEU A 153 -8.26 12.77 7.68
N GLY A 154 -7.49 13.70 8.25
CA GLY A 154 -8.01 15.02 8.62
C GLY A 154 -8.50 15.80 7.41
N ASP A 155 -7.71 15.81 6.33
CA ASP A 155 -8.05 16.50 5.08
C ASP A 155 -9.30 15.88 4.41
N PHE A 156 -9.40 14.56 4.37
CA PHE A 156 -10.60 13.88 3.86
C PHE A 156 -11.85 14.25 4.68
N LEU A 157 -11.77 14.15 6.01
CA LEU A 157 -12.90 14.43 6.89
C LEU A 157 -13.31 15.92 6.90
N SER A 158 -12.37 16.85 6.67
CA SER A 158 -12.70 18.27 6.58
C SER A 158 -13.41 18.64 5.28
N ASN A 159 -13.11 17.93 4.18
CA ASN A 159 -13.64 18.26 2.86
C ASN A 159 -14.91 17.49 2.51
N ILE A 160 -15.21 16.35 3.15
CA ILE A 160 -16.37 15.53 2.77
C ILE A 160 -17.72 16.16 3.15
N GLY A 161 -17.73 17.18 3.99
CA GLY A 161 -18.94 17.87 4.40
C GLY A 161 -19.75 17.12 5.47
N LYS A 162 -20.96 17.62 5.76
CA LYS A 162 -21.82 17.16 6.88
C LYS A 162 -23.17 16.64 6.39
N PHE A 163 -23.16 15.68 5.46
CA PHE A 163 -24.38 15.09 4.88
C PHE A 163 -24.82 13.78 5.54
N GLY A 164 -24.32 13.47 6.74
CA GLY A 164 -24.71 12.27 7.49
C GLY A 164 -23.99 10.99 7.06
N PHE A 165 -22.79 11.09 6.48
CA PHE A 165 -22.00 9.94 6.07
C PHE A 165 -21.65 8.99 7.23
N GLN A 166 -21.73 7.69 6.96
CA GLN A 166 -21.27 6.62 7.83
C GLN A 166 -19.89 6.15 7.32
N ILE A 167 -18.83 6.72 7.88
CA ILE A 167 -17.46 6.42 7.47
C ILE A 167 -16.88 5.34 8.37
N LYS A 168 -16.63 4.15 7.83
CA LYS A 168 -15.88 3.07 8.48
C LYS A 168 -14.44 3.12 7.99
N MET A 169 -13.48 3.22 8.91
CA MET A 169 -12.07 3.35 8.56
C MET A 169 -11.26 2.15 9.09
N ILE A 170 -10.41 1.57 8.24
CA ILE A 170 -9.39 0.61 8.67
C ILE A 170 -8.01 1.27 8.50
N ASP A 171 -7.29 1.32 9.62
CA ASP A 171 -5.90 1.78 9.64
C ASP A 171 -5.03 0.77 8.91
N SER A 172 -4.43 1.19 7.80
CA SER A 172 -3.56 0.34 6.98
C SER A 172 -2.29 1.06 6.62
N ARG A 173 -1.18 0.33 6.57
CA ARG A 173 0.04 0.86 5.96
C ARG A 173 -0.19 1.10 4.48
N VAL A 174 0.12 2.31 4.05
CA VAL A 174 -0.02 2.78 2.67
C VAL A 174 1.34 2.99 2.00
N GLU A 175 2.42 2.58 2.66
CA GLU A 175 3.79 2.62 2.17
C GLU A 175 4.62 1.53 2.85
N GLY A 176 5.73 1.16 2.22
CA GLY A 176 6.63 0.14 2.72
C GLY A 176 6.13 -1.29 2.50
N GLN A 177 6.92 -2.23 2.99
CA GLN A 177 6.88 -3.64 2.58
C GLN A 177 5.68 -4.42 3.07
N GLU A 178 5.10 -3.98 4.20
CA GLU A 178 3.95 -4.64 4.80
C GLU A 178 2.62 -4.00 4.37
N ALA A 179 2.67 -2.93 3.56
CA ALA A 179 1.47 -2.28 3.03
C ALA A 179 0.62 -3.20 2.16
N VAL A 180 1.23 -4.04 1.32
CA VAL A 180 0.47 -4.97 0.46
C VAL A 180 -0.40 -5.91 1.30
N ALA A 181 0.18 -6.51 2.35
CA ALA A 181 -0.55 -7.45 3.21
C ALA A 181 -1.68 -6.75 3.97
N ASP A 182 -1.42 -5.55 4.50
CA ASP A 182 -2.44 -4.75 5.19
C ASP A 182 -3.58 -4.35 4.26
N LEU A 183 -3.26 -3.79 3.08
CA LEU A 183 -4.25 -3.35 2.11
C LEU A 183 -5.13 -4.51 1.65
N LEU A 184 -4.55 -5.68 1.35
CA LEU A 184 -5.30 -6.88 0.99
C LEU A 184 -6.23 -7.33 2.12
N SER A 185 -5.75 -7.33 3.37
CA SER A 185 -6.56 -7.69 4.53
C SER A 185 -7.72 -6.72 4.75
N SER A 186 -7.47 -5.42 4.58
CA SER A 186 -8.47 -4.36 4.73
C SER A 186 -9.53 -4.41 3.64
N ILE A 187 -9.13 -4.61 2.38
CA ILE A 187 -10.07 -4.81 1.26
C ILE A 187 -10.94 -6.03 1.52
N LYS A 188 -10.36 -7.17 1.89
CA LYS A 188 -11.12 -8.40 2.19
C LYS A 188 -12.05 -8.27 3.40
N THR A 189 -11.74 -7.38 4.32
CA THR A 189 -12.61 -7.06 5.46
C THR A 189 -13.81 -6.25 4.98
N PHE A 190 -13.55 -5.16 4.24
CA PHE A 190 -14.62 -4.33 3.69
C PHE A 190 -15.47 -5.01 2.62
N SER A 191 -14.95 -6.02 1.92
CA SER A 191 -15.73 -6.77 0.92
C SER A 191 -16.91 -7.55 1.54
N LYS A 192 -16.96 -7.69 2.86
CA LYS A 192 -18.03 -8.36 3.62
C LYS A 192 -18.97 -7.37 4.30
N GLU A 193 -18.66 -6.08 4.23
CA GLU A 193 -19.43 -5.01 4.83
C GLU A 193 -20.43 -4.44 3.83
N ASP A 194 -21.52 -3.89 4.35
CA ASP A 194 -22.51 -3.16 3.56
C ASP A 194 -22.04 -1.71 3.37
N LEU A 195 -21.42 -1.44 2.21
CA LEU A 195 -20.84 -0.15 1.82
C LEU A 195 -21.46 0.31 0.50
N ASP A 196 -21.47 1.62 0.26
CA ASP A 196 -21.83 2.18 -1.05
C ASP A 196 -20.58 2.42 -1.90
N ILE A 197 -19.47 2.83 -1.27
CA ILE A 197 -18.19 3.16 -1.91
C ILE A 197 -17.04 2.70 -1.00
N LEU A 198 -15.95 2.23 -1.60
CA LEU A 198 -14.65 2.07 -0.93
C LEU A 198 -13.67 3.15 -1.41
N ALA A 199 -13.07 3.88 -0.49
CA ALA A 199 -12.00 4.83 -0.75
C ALA A 199 -10.65 4.28 -0.25
N ILE A 200 -9.65 4.23 -1.13
CA ILE A 200 -8.26 3.91 -0.76
C ILE A 200 -7.42 5.15 -1.00
N ILE A 201 -6.93 5.73 0.10
CA ILE A 201 -6.32 7.06 0.06
C ILE A 201 -4.94 7.01 0.69
N ARG A 202 -3.97 7.57 -0.03
CA ARG A 202 -2.62 7.79 0.45
C ARG A 202 -2.29 9.29 0.43
N GLY A 203 -1.42 9.72 1.34
CA GLY A 203 -0.85 11.06 1.29
C GLY A 203 0.36 11.16 0.36
N GLY A 204 0.99 12.33 0.34
CA GLY A 204 2.24 12.51 -0.39
C GLY A 204 3.36 11.57 0.10
N GLY A 205 4.38 11.40 -0.72
CA GLY A 205 5.57 10.61 -0.40
C GLY A 205 6.42 10.37 -1.65
N SER A 206 7.51 9.62 -1.51
CA SER A 206 8.39 9.32 -2.64
C SER A 206 7.79 8.26 -3.59
N MET A 207 8.34 8.15 -4.79
CA MET A 207 7.92 7.19 -5.81
C MET A 207 8.09 5.74 -5.34
N GLU A 208 9.10 5.45 -4.51
CA GLU A 208 9.31 4.11 -3.94
C GLU A 208 8.15 3.67 -3.04
N ALA A 209 7.50 4.63 -2.38
CA ALA A 209 6.35 4.32 -1.54
C ALA A 209 5.08 3.98 -2.34
N LEU A 210 5.07 4.16 -3.68
CA LEU A 210 3.97 3.73 -4.56
C LEU A 210 4.04 2.23 -4.92
N MET A 211 5.17 1.55 -4.67
CA MET A 211 5.38 0.15 -5.06
C MET A 211 4.29 -0.82 -4.61
N PRO A 212 3.72 -0.72 -3.38
CA PRO A 212 2.64 -1.61 -2.94
C PRO A 212 1.42 -1.59 -3.86
N PHE A 213 1.16 -0.46 -4.53
CA PHE A 213 0.00 -0.26 -5.41
C PHE A 213 0.21 -0.82 -6.83
N ASN A 214 1.41 -1.31 -7.14
CA ASN A 214 1.74 -2.04 -8.36
C ASN A 214 1.73 -3.56 -8.17
N ASN A 215 1.10 -4.06 -7.10
CA ASN A 215 1.01 -5.49 -6.82
C ASN A 215 -0.16 -6.16 -7.57
N GLU A 216 0.10 -7.27 -8.24
CA GLU A 216 -0.91 -8.00 -9.03
C GLU A 216 -2.14 -8.44 -8.20
N LEU A 217 -1.93 -8.96 -6.98
CA LEU A 217 -3.03 -9.42 -6.14
C LEU A 217 -3.92 -8.25 -5.72
N LEU A 218 -3.30 -7.14 -5.34
CA LEU A 218 -4.03 -5.93 -4.94
C LEU A 218 -4.90 -5.39 -6.08
N VAL A 219 -4.33 -5.30 -7.28
CA VAL A 219 -5.06 -4.86 -8.49
C VAL A 219 -6.25 -5.77 -8.76
N ARG A 220 -6.08 -7.09 -8.65
CA ARG A 220 -7.15 -8.07 -8.85
C ARG A 220 -8.25 -7.99 -7.79
N GLU A 221 -7.89 -7.77 -6.53
CA GLU A 221 -8.88 -7.60 -5.46
C GLU A 221 -9.72 -6.33 -5.66
N VAL A 222 -9.10 -5.21 -6.07
CA VAL A 222 -9.83 -3.97 -6.41
C VAL A 222 -10.73 -4.19 -7.64
N ALA A 223 -10.23 -4.86 -8.68
CA ALA A 223 -11.01 -5.14 -9.90
C ALA A 223 -12.29 -5.96 -9.66
N ASN A 224 -12.31 -6.75 -8.58
CA ASN A 224 -13.40 -7.65 -8.21
C ASN A 224 -14.14 -7.18 -6.95
N PHE A 225 -13.86 -5.97 -6.45
CA PHE A 225 -14.51 -5.45 -5.26
C PHE A 225 -16.01 -5.25 -5.51
N PRO A 226 -16.91 -5.56 -4.55
CA PRO A 226 -18.35 -5.61 -4.81
C PRO A 226 -18.99 -4.24 -5.13
N VAL A 227 -18.38 -3.14 -4.69
CA VAL A 227 -18.90 -1.77 -4.85
C VAL A 227 -17.87 -0.86 -5.51
N PRO A 228 -18.24 0.32 -6.04
CA PRO A 228 -17.30 1.22 -6.68
C PRO A 228 -16.14 1.61 -5.76
N VAL A 229 -14.93 1.56 -6.30
CA VAL A 229 -13.68 1.90 -5.61
C VAL A 229 -13.13 3.20 -6.16
N ILE A 230 -12.94 4.16 -5.26
CA ILE A 230 -12.23 5.41 -5.53
C ILE A 230 -10.83 5.36 -4.92
N VAL A 231 -9.83 5.76 -5.69
CA VAL A 231 -8.44 5.80 -5.23
C VAL A 231 -7.84 7.19 -5.39
N ALA A 232 -7.00 7.56 -4.41
CA ALA A 232 -6.13 8.73 -4.49
C ALA A 232 -4.77 8.35 -3.95
N ILE A 233 -3.91 7.87 -4.85
CA ILE A 233 -2.60 7.30 -4.53
C ILE A 233 -1.48 8.07 -5.23
N GLY A 234 -1.57 8.26 -6.54
CA GLY A 234 -0.56 8.94 -7.35
C GLY A 234 -0.73 10.47 -7.42
N HIS A 235 0.35 11.15 -7.81
CA HIS A 235 0.32 12.50 -8.37
C HIS A 235 0.48 12.40 -9.90
N ASP A 236 0.07 13.43 -10.65
CA ASP A 236 -0.05 13.45 -12.14
C ASP A 236 1.12 12.86 -12.98
N LYS A 237 2.29 12.58 -12.40
CA LYS A 237 3.45 12.00 -13.09
C LYS A 237 3.61 10.48 -12.92
N ASP A 238 3.01 9.89 -11.89
CA ASP A 238 3.14 8.47 -11.57
C ASP A 238 1.75 7.82 -11.60
N GLU A 239 1.56 6.81 -12.44
CA GLU A 239 0.29 6.09 -12.61
C GLU A 239 0.43 4.65 -12.07
N PRO A 240 0.23 4.41 -10.76
CA PRO A 240 0.14 3.07 -10.19
C PRO A 240 -0.90 2.20 -10.89
N LEU A 241 -0.68 0.88 -10.90
CA LEU A 241 -1.65 -0.05 -11.50
C LEU A 241 -3.02 -0.04 -10.79
N ILE A 242 -3.06 0.31 -9.50
CA ILE A 242 -4.33 0.47 -8.79
C ILE A 242 -5.18 1.63 -9.35
N ASP A 243 -4.55 2.69 -9.85
CA ASP A 243 -5.24 3.86 -10.40
C ASP A 243 -5.90 3.51 -11.75
N LEU A 244 -5.30 2.57 -12.48
CA LEU A 244 -5.84 2.06 -13.74
C LEU A 244 -7.05 1.14 -13.57
N VAL A 245 -7.14 0.44 -12.43
CA VAL A 245 -8.18 -0.57 -12.19
C VAL A 245 -9.34 -0.03 -11.36
N ALA A 246 -9.12 1.04 -10.61
CA ALA A 246 -10.17 1.68 -9.83
C ALA A 246 -11.30 2.21 -10.73
N ASP A 247 -12.51 2.25 -10.17
CA ASP A 247 -13.66 2.82 -10.87
C ASP A 247 -13.49 4.34 -11.05
N VAL A 248 -12.91 5.00 -10.04
CA VAL A 248 -12.54 6.42 -10.08
C VAL A 248 -11.14 6.60 -9.51
N SER A 249 -10.26 7.28 -10.25
CA SER A 249 -8.93 7.68 -9.79
C SER A 249 -8.82 9.20 -9.80
N VAL A 250 -8.37 9.78 -8.68
CA VAL A 250 -8.20 11.22 -8.50
C VAL A 250 -6.87 11.54 -7.85
N SER A 251 -6.36 12.75 -8.09
CA SER A 251 -4.98 13.10 -7.72
C SER A 251 -4.77 13.45 -6.25
N THR A 252 -5.84 13.70 -5.47
CA THR A 252 -5.71 14.10 -4.06
C THR A 252 -6.82 13.54 -3.17
N PRO A 253 -6.51 13.31 -1.87
CA PRO A 253 -7.49 12.96 -0.85
C PRO A 253 -8.69 13.91 -0.79
N SER A 254 -8.46 15.22 -0.93
CA SER A 254 -9.51 16.24 -0.90
C SER A 254 -10.47 16.09 -2.09
N ILE A 255 -9.95 15.74 -3.28
CA ILE A 255 -10.79 15.46 -4.45
C ILE A 255 -11.63 14.19 -4.24
N VAL A 256 -11.13 13.18 -3.53
CA VAL A 256 -11.97 12.02 -3.16
C VAL A 256 -13.17 12.48 -2.33
N ALA A 257 -12.92 13.32 -1.34
CA ALA A 257 -13.96 13.83 -0.45
C ALA A 257 -15.02 14.63 -1.23
N THR A 258 -14.61 15.56 -2.09
CA THR A 258 -15.54 16.36 -2.91
C THR A 258 -16.27 15.51 -3.94
N THR A 259 -15.60 14.51 -4.54
CA THR A 259 -16.23 13.58 -5.49
C THR A 259 -17.37 12.78 -4.83
N ILE A 260 -17.20 12.43 -3.55
CA ILE A 260 -18.23 11.72 -2.78
C ILE A 260 -19.35 12.69 -2.32
N SER A 261 -19.02 13.93 -1.98
CA SER A 261 -19.99 14.91 -1.46
C SER A 261 -20.75 15.68 -2.54
N GLN A 262 -20.24 15.76 -3.76
CA GLN A 262 -20.75 16.63 -4.83
C GLN A 262 -22.26 16.49 -5.05
N SER A 263 -22.75 15.25 -5.12
CA SER A 263 -24.17 15.02 -5.37
C SER A 263 -25.07 15.47 -4.21
N TRP A 264 -24.58 15.39 -2.97
CA TRP A 264 -25.26 15.92 -1.81
C TRP A 264 -25.25 17.45 -1.78
N GLU A 265 -24.15 18.07 -2.18
CA GLU A 265 -24.03 19.53 -2.33
C GLU A 265 -25.00 20.06 -3.40
N ASP A 266 -25.05 19.40 -4.56
CA ASP A 266 -25.97 19.75 -5.63
C ASP A 266 -27.43 19.62 -5.19
N LEU A 267 -27.76 18.57 -4.43
CA LEU A 267 -29.09 18.38 -3.87
C LEU A 267 -29.45 19.48 -2.86
N ALA A 268 -28.52 19.86 -1.98
CA ALA A 268 -28.73 20.93 -1.02
C ALA A 268 -29.02 22.28 -1.73
N LEU A 269 -28.19 22.64 -2.72
CA LEU A 269 -28.39 23.84 -3.52
C LEU A 269 -29.72 23.82 -4.30
N PHE A 270 -30.11 22.66 -4.82
CA PHE A 270 -31.40 22.50 -5.49
C PHE A 270 -32.57 22.73 -4.52
N LEU A 271 -32.53 22.16 -3.31
CA LEU A 271 -33.57 22.34 -2.30
C LEU A 271 -33.68 23.80 -1.83
N GLU A 272 -32.56 24.47 -1.58
CA GLU A 272 -32.53 25.89 -1.22
C GLU A 272 -33.11 26.79 -2.32
N LYS A 273 -32.90 26.42 -3.59
CA LYS A 273 -33.52 27.13 -4.70
C LYS A 273 -35.04 26.91 -4.74
N GLN A 274 -35.48 25.66 -4.61
CA GLN A 274 -36.93 25.35 -4.59
C GLN A 274 -37.65 26.03 -3.42
N GLU A 275 -37.02 26.10 -2.25
CA GLU A 275 -37.55 26.82 -1.10
C GLU A 275 -37.76 28.31 -1.41
N ARG A 276 -36.73 28.97 -1.95
CA ARG A 276 -36.82 30.39 -2.37
C ARG A 276 -37.91 30.60 -3.42
N ASP A 277 -37.98 29.75 -4.44
CA ASP A 277 -38.97 29.85 -5.50
C ASP A 277 -40.41 29.71 -4.96
N ILE A 278 -40.63 28.81 -3.99
CA ILE A 278 -41.92 28.66 -3.31
C ILE A 278 -42.29 29.95 -2.57
N PHE A 279 -41.39 30.49 -1.74
CA PHE A 279 -41.67 31.72 -0.99
C PHE A 279 -41.92 32.91 -1.90
N SER A 280 -41.12 33.10 -2.96
CA SER A 280 -41.31 34.20 -3.91
C SER A 280 -42.67 34.11 -4.61
N ARG A 281 -43.09 32.92 -5.05
CA ARG A 281 -44.43 32.73 -5.67
C ARG A 281 -45.57 32.99 -4.70
N TYR A 282 -45.44 32.55 -3.45
CA TYR A 282 -46.44 32.86 -2.44
C TYR A 282 -46.56 34.37 -2.21
N GLN A 283 -45.43 35.08 -2.13
CA GLN A 283 -45.40 36.52 -1.92
C GLN A 283 -46.01 37.29 -3.09
N GLU A 284 -45.69 36.92 -4.34
CA GLU A 284 -46.34 37.47 -5.53
C GLU A 284 -47.86 37.25 -5.55
N ILE A 285 -48.33 36.09 -5.09
CA ILE A 285 -49.77 35.83 -4.97
C ILE A 285 -50.38 36.75 -3.91
N PHE A 286 -49.79 36.84 -2.72
CA PHE A 286 -50.30 37.72 -1.66
C PHE A 286 -50.35 39.20 -2.08
N ASP A 287 -49.31 39.69 -2.74
CA ASP A 287 -49.23 41.08 -3.20
C ASP A 287 -50.25 41.40 -4.32
N ASN A 288 -50.68 40.39 -5.10
CA ASN A 288 -51.71 40.56 -6.14
C ASN A 288 -53.15 40.44 -5.62
N PHE A 289 -53.36 40.02 -4.35
CA PHE A 289 -54.68 39.90 -3.72
C PHE A 289 -54.98 41.03 -2.71
N GLY A 290 -54.05 41.98 -2.49
CA GLY A 290 -54.22 43.19 -1.67
C GLY A 290 -54.45 44.45 -2.51
#